data_AF-B2W5J3-F1
#
_entry.id   AF-B2W5J3-F1
#
_cell.length_a   1.000
_cell.length_b   1.000
_cell.length_c   1.000
_cell.angle_alpha   90.00
_cell.angle_beta   90.00
_cell.angle_gamma   90.00
#
_symmetry.space_group_name_H-M   'P 1'
#
loop_
_entity.id
_entity.type
_entity.pdbx_description
1 polymer ?
#
loop_
_entity_poly.entity_id
_entity_poly.type
_entity_poly.pdbx_seq_one_letter_code
_entity_poly.pdbx_strand_id
1 'polypeptide(L)'
;MDAPATVVTQIRESYQLHTSPCDGEKFLHIRFYERERNYEVAKRWKRLLGAKLKSLNQILRNEWLRICLERLEPFRSLWMSLQLGSFPLILSWRCRQVQLPQAKMYEIWHKITGGDAHLCDEYTIEKLGGFAPLWSSRDRSMIEGLFARRQVFPRVHDPDARAQICQRVLAVEGLILNFQTFFNHVKILGPVMLPLRELLPPGELYPSKDEFNLVSRHLPSIRDILLQNYCERPGQSKQQYLLQYSEHDERFVEGSDPGLHSYWQLCLYLLRHVQGHGNYRKKPQDQVQSSERPGGVIRLGQFARRLGFESDLISSLCNQDPDLSQIRMHMLQERSTVFFSAAADKFNAEAYSRQRAQVIFEPRLPAPTPLMTTDSATTTRVPRNHPELFLPTIWSALAQEPRYALTEYGELVLILMTFFEKFGSSAVSGTRGNSQQGRLLLRSSSVYSVPAYPDHVATPHGVDITFWHLPQSRDIGPLAEYTCMQR
;
A
#
# COMPACT_ATOMS: atom_id res chain seq x y z
N MET A 1 -30.42 28.31 -23.59
CA MET A 1 -31.29 27.37 -24.31
C MET A 1 -31.54 26.21 -23.36
N ASP A 2 -32.56 26.33 -22.52
CA ASP A 2 -32.88 25.34 -21.50
C ASP A 2 -33.55 24.13 -22.16
N ALA A 3 -32.92 22.96 -22.06
CA ALA A 3 -33.52 21.73 -22.55
C ALA A 3 -34.78 21.39 -21.72
N PRO A 4 -35.89 20.96 -22.35
CA PRO A 4 -37.10 20.59 -21.64
C PRO A 4 -36.83 19.52 -20.59
N ALA A 5 -37.39 19.67 -19.39
CA ALA A 5 -37.19 18.76 -18.26
C ALA A 5 -37.49 17.29 -18.61
N THR A 6 -38.33 17.02 -19.59
CA THR A 6 -38.66 15.69 -20.12
C THR A 6 -37.52 15.07 -20.93
N VAL A 7 -36.80 15.85 -21.74
CA VAL A 7 -35.60 15.43 -22.48
C VAL A 7 -34.46 15.17 -21.50
N VAL A 8 -34.34 16.06 -20.51
CA VAL A 8 -33.81 15.83 -19.16
C VAL A 8 -33.79 14.37 -18.71
N THR A 9 -35.01 13.95 -18.36
CA THR A 9 -35.35 12.66 -17.76
C THR A 9 -35.19 11.49 -18.72
N GLN A 10 -35.50 11.67 -20.01
CA GLN A 10 -35.36 10.61 -21.02
C GLN A 10 -33.88 10.29 -21.33
N ILE A 11 -33.02 11.30 -21.38
CA ILE A 11 -31.56 11.09 -21.48
C ILE A 11 -31.06 10.39 -20.21
N ARG A 12 -31.58 10.76 -19.04
CA ARG A 12 -31.23 10.13 -17.76
C ARG A 12 -31.67 8.67 -17.66
N GLU A 13 -32.87 8.35 -18.11
CA GLU A 13 -33.41 6.98 -18.14
C GLU A 13 -32.68 6.12 -19.17
N SER A 14 -32.37 6.67 -20.35
CA SER A 14 -31.57 5.97 -21.36
C SER A 14 -30.12 5.73 -20.91
N TYR A 15 -29.46 6.67 -20.23
CA TYR A 15 -28.12 6.45 -19.66
C TYR A 15 -28.13 5.43 -18.51
N GLN A 16 -29.17 5.41 -17.66
CA GLN A 16 -29.34 4.40 -16.59
C GLN A 16 -29.48 2.97 -17.14
N LEU A 17 -29.98 2.83 -18.37
CA LEU A 17 -30.12 1.54 -19.05
C LEU A 17 -28.80 1.02 -19.65
N HIS A 18 -27.82 1.89 -19.92
CA HIS A 18 -26.67 1.53 -20.77
C HIS A 18 -25.31 1.38 -20.06
N THR A 19 -25.14 1.85 -18.82
CA THR A 19 -23.92 1.56 -18.04
C THR A 19 -24.28 1.23 -16.59
N SER A 20 -23.96 0.01 -16.14
CA SER A 20 -24.16 -0.33 -14.72
C SER A 20 -23.28 0.59 -13.86
N PRO A 21 -23.85 1.28 -12.85
CA PRO A 21 -23.09 2.22 -12.05
C PRO A 21 -21.90 1.53 -11.37
N CYS A 22 -20.78 2.24 -11.26
CA CYS A 22 -19.58 1.66 -10.67
C CYS A 22 -19.78 1.40 -9.16
N ASP A 23 -18.90 0.60 -8.57
CA ASP A 23 -18.96 0.28 -7.14
C ASP A 23 -18.87 1.55 -6.27
N GLY A 24 -18.09 2.54 -6.71
CA GLY A 24 -17.94 3.83 -6.04
C GLY A 24 -19.22 4.67 -6.05
N GLU A 25 -19.85 4.86 -7.21
CA GLU A 25 -21.14 5.55 -7.33
C GLU A 25 -22.21 4.92 -6.44
N LYS A 26 -22.32 3.58 -6.49
CA LYS A 26 -23.26 2.84 -5.64
C LYS A 26 -23.00 3.13 -4.16
N PHE A 27 -21.73 3.09 -3.73
CA PHE A 27 -21.37 3.42 -2.34
C PHE A 27 -21.79 4.84 -1.97
N LEU A 28 -21.45 5.82 -2.81
CA LEU A 28 -21.74 7.23 -2.56
C LEU A 28 -23.24 7.52 -2.44
N HIS A 29 -24.04 6.98 -3.37
CA HIS A 29 -25.50 7.12 -3.31
C HIS A 29 -26.11 6.46 -2.08
N ILE A 30 -25.65 5.26 -1.71
CA ILE A 30 -26.12 4.59 -0.49
C ILE A 30 -25.86 5.48 0.72
N ARG A 31 -24.63 6.00 0.88
CA ARG A 31 -24.27 6.85 2.02
C ARG A 31 -25.03 8.17 2.04
N PHE A 32 -25.21 8.79 0.88
CA PHE A 32 -26.00 10.02 0.76
C PHE A 32 -27.44 9.80 1.25
N TYR A 33 -28.16 8.83 0.69
CA TYR A 33 -29.57 8.58 1.06
C TYR A 33 -29.74 8.03 2.48
N GLU A 34 -28.75 7.32 3.03
CA GLU A 34 -28.74 6.94 4.44
C GLU A 34 -28.65 8.16 5.37
N ARG A 35 -27.86 9.18 5.02
CA ARG A 35 -27.75 10.43 5.81
C ARG A 35 -29.00 11.29 5.72
N GLU A 36 -29.61 11.37 4.53
CA GLU A 36 -30.89 12.03 4.29
C GLU A 36 -32.10 11.28 4.88
N ARG A 37 -31.88 10.17 5.60
CA ARG A 37 -32.92 9.30 6.18
C ARG A 37 -33.91 8.76 5.15
N ASN A 38 -33.55 8.76 3.87
CA ASN A 38 -34.34 8.18 2.79
C ASN A 38 -33.94 6.70 2.57
N TYR A 39 -34.34 5.87 3.52
CA TYR A 39 -33.95 4.46 3.55
C TYR A 39 -34.50 3.65 2.37
N GLU A 40 -35.62 4.06 1.79
CA GLU A 40 -36.20 3.37 0.63
C GLU A 40 -35.32 3.50 -0.61
N VAL A 41 -34.82 4.69 -0.90
CA VAL A 41 -33.91 4.91 -2.01
C VAL A 41 -32.55 4.27 -1.72
N ALA A 42 -32.03 4.38 -0.49
CA ALA A 42 -30.81 3.68 -0.09
C ALA A 42 -30.93 2.15 -0.27
N LYS A 43 -32.08 1.57 0.06
CA LYS A 43 -32.36 0.13 -0.12
C LYS A 43 -32.37 -0.26 -1.60
N ARG A 44 -32.88 0.58 -2.50
CA ARG A 44 -32.81 0.36 -3.95
C ARG A 44 -31.36 0.30 -4.42
N TRP A 45 -30.52 1.27 -4.02
CA TRP A 45 -29.10 1.28 -4.36
C TRP A 45 -28.34 0.08 -3.76
N LYS A 46 -28.67 -0.34 -2.52
CA LYS A 46 -28.11 -1.55 -1.91
C LYS A 46 -28.42 -2.82 -2.72
N ARG A 47 -29.61 -2.93 -3.32
CA ARG A 47 -29.96 -4.07 -4.18
C ARG A 47 -29.08 -4.16 -5.42
N LEU A 48 -28.65 -3.01 -5.99
CA LEU A 48 -27.76 -2.96 -7.16
C LEU A 48 -26.33 -3.48 -6.90
N LEU A 49 -25.95 -3.67 -5.63
CA LEU A 49 -24.67 -4.28 -5.27
C LEU A 49 -24.70 -5.82 -5.33
N GLY A 50 -25.89 -6.45 -5.27
CA GLY A 50 -26.03 -7.91 -5.26
C GLY A 50 -25.14 -8.57 -4.19
N ALA A 51 -24.26 -9.49 -4.61
CA ALA A 51 -23.34 -10.19 -3.72
C ALA A 51 -22.35 -9.26 -2.97
N LYS A 52 -22.02 -8.09 -3.54
CA LYS A 52 -21.10 -7.12 -2.94
C LYS A 52 -21.69 -6.37 -1.74
N LEU A 53 -22.99 -6.54 -1.46
CA LEU A 53 -23.61 -5.99 -0.26
C LEU A 53 -22.96 -6.52 1.03
N LYS A 54 -22.49 -7.78 1.03
CA LYS A 54 -21.71 -8.34 2.15
C LYS A 54 -20.41 -7.56 2.36
N SER A 55 -19.71 -7.23 1.27
CA SER A 55 -18.49 -6.42 1.32
C SER A 55 -18.75 -5.03 1.85
N LEU A 56 -19.82 -4.36 1.39
CA LEU A 56 -20.24 -3.06 1.91
C LEU A 56 -20.48 -3.14 3.43
N ASN A 57 -21.25 -4.11 3.89
CA ASN A 57 -21.53 -4.26 5.32
C ASN A 57 -20.26 -4.50 6.13
N GLN A 58 -19.30 -5.26 5.60
CA GLN A 58 -18.00 -5.47 6.23
C GLN A 58 -17.19 -4.17 6.30
N ILE A 59 -17.21 -3.36 5.23
CA ILE A 59 -16.55 -2.04 5.19
C ILE A 59 -17.16 -1.12 6.25
N LEU A 60 -18.49 -1.00 6.31
CA LEU A 60 -19.19 -0.10 7.23
C LEU A 60 -19.03 -0.50 8.70
N ARG A 61 -18.84 -1.80 8.99
CA ARG A 61 -18.52 -2.30 10.34
C ARG A 61 -17.11 -1.93 10.80
N ASN A 62 -16.19 -1.64 9.87
CA ASN A 62 -14.83 -1.20 10.20
C ASN A 62 -14.82 0.33 10.27
N GLU A 63 -14.84 0.86 11.51
CA GLU A 63 -14.95 2.29 11.76
C GLU A 63 -13.87 3.11 11.06
N TRP A 64 -12.59 2.72 11.18
CA TRP A 64 -11.49 3.43 10.54
C TRP A 64 -11.67 3.50 9.01
N LEU A 65 -12.13 2.42 8.38
CA LEU A 65 -12.27 2.34 6.93
C LEU A 65 -13.44 3.19 6.46
N ARG A 66 -14.53 3.14 7.21
CA ARG A 66 -15.68 4.03 7.01
C ARG A 66 -15.22 5.50 7.06
N ILE A 67 -14.49 5.91 8.11
CA ILE A 67 -14.00 7.28 8.26
C ILE A 67 -13.08 7.68 7.10
N CYS A 68 -12.13 6.83 6.71
CA CYS A 68 -11.24 7.09 5.59
C CYS A 68 -12.00 7.29 4.27
N LEU A 69 -12.95 6.41 3.97
CA LEU A 69 -13.77 6.51 2.76
C LEU A 69 -14.69 7.74 2.79
N GLU A 70 -15.31 8.06 3.93
CA GLU A 70 -16.14 9.27 4.07
C GLU A 70 -15.31 10.55 3.90
N ARG A 71 -14.03 10.56 4.31
CA ARG A 71 -13.12 11.69 4.09
C ARG A 71 -12.77 11.90 2.61
N LEU A 72 -12.72 10.82 1.81
CA LEU A 72 -12.48 10.87 0.36
C LEU A 72 -13.74 11.22 -0.46
N GLU A 73 -14.91 11.28 0.17
CA GLU A 73 -16.18 11.57 -0.49
C GLU A 73 -16.21 12.85 -1.35
N PRO A 74 -15.60 13.98 -0.93
CA PRO A 74 -15.61 15.20 -1.74
C PRO A 74 -14.98 15.02 -3.12
N PHE A 75 -13.95 14.18 -3.22
CA PHE A 75 -13.21 13.90 -4.46
C PHE A 75 -13.92 12.83 -5.30
N ARG A 76 -15.11 13.17 -5.81
CA ARG A 76 -16.01 12.26 -6.55
C ARG A 76 -15.30 11.50 -7.68
N SER A 77 -14.40 12.14 -8.40
CA SER A 77 -13.67 11.53 -9.51
C SER A 77 -12.74 10.39 -9.12
N LEU A 78 -12.33 10.26 -7.85
CA LEU A 78 -11.58 9.09 -7.37
C LEU A 78 -12.40 7.81 -7.46
N TRP A 79 -13.71 7.91 -7.20
CA TRP A 79 -14.58 6.77 -6.89
C TRP A 79 -14.84 5.84 -8.07
N MET A 80 -14.57 6.27 -9.31
CA MET A 80 -14.71 5.43 -10.51
C MET A 80 -13.87 4.14 -10.45
N SER A 81 -12.73 4.18 -9.77
CA SER A 81 -11.83 3.02 -9.65
C SER A 81 -12.00 2.23 -8.34
N LEU A 82 -13.01 2.57 -7.51
CA LEU A 82 -13.28 1.84 -6.27
C LEU A 82 -13.74 0.40 -6.57
N GLN A 83 -13.19 -0.58 -5.85
CA GLN A 83 -13.57 -1.99 -5.94
C GLN A 83 -14.02 -2.50 -4.58
N LEU A 84 -15.32 -2.51 -4.31
CA LEU A 84 -15.86 -2.96 -3.02
C LEU A 84 -15.54 -4.44 -2.74
N GLY A 85 -15.46 -5.24 -3.80
CA GLY A 85 -15.13 -6.68 -3.72
C GLY A 85 -13.73 -6.98 -3.17
N SER A 86 -12.80 -6.02 -3.22
CA SER A 86 -11.41 -6.23 -2.80
C SER A 86 -11.22 -6.10 -1.28
N PHE A 87 -12.06 -5.32 -0.60
CA PHE A 87 -11.91 -5.04 0.84
C PHE A 87 -12.06 -6.26 1.75
N PRO A 88 -13.00 -7.21 1.56
CA PRO A 88 -13.08 -8.40 2.41
C PRO A 88 -11.75 -9.16 2.52
N LEU A 89 -11.04 -9.30 1.40
CA LEU A 89 -9.72 -9.93 1.37
C LEU A 89 -8.69 -9.08 2.12
N ILE A 90 -8.63 -7.78 1.84
CA ILE A 90 -7.69 -6.85 2.51
C ILE A 90 -7.90 -6.85 4.03
N LEU A 91 -9.16 -6.81 4.48
CA LEU A 91 -9.53 -6.82 5.89
C LEU A 91 -9.20 -8.16 6.56
N SER A 92 -9.24 -9.27 5.81
CA SER A 92 -8.87 -10.60 6.31
C SER A 92 -7.39 -10.72 6.69
N TRP A 93 -6.53 -9.84 6.15
CA TRP A 93 -5.10 -9.82 6.44
C TRP A 93 -4.75 -9.17 7.78
N ARG A 94 -5.71 -8.51 8.46
CA ARG A 94 -5.46 -7.85 9.76
C ARG A 94 -4.26 -6.88 9.73
N CYS A 95 -4.11 -6.17 8.62
CA CYS A 95 -2.99 -5.27 8.37
C CYS A 95 -3.43 -3.83 8.62
N ARG A 96 -2.84 -3.15 9.61
CA ARG A 96 -3.17 -1.76 9.94
C ARG A 96 -2.62 -0.78 8.90
N GLN A 97 -1.51 -1.14 8.25
CA GLN A 97 -0.78 -0.31 7.29
C GLN A 97 -1.61 0.11 6.08
N VAL A 98 -2.67 -0.64 5.74
CA VAL A 98 -3.58 -0.31 4.65
C VAL A 98 -4.38 0.98 4.89
N GLN A 99 -4.38 1.50 6.12
CA GLN A 99 -4.95 2.80 6.49
C GLN A 99 -4.15 3.96 5.88
N LEU A 100 -2.82 3.85 5.86
CA LEU A 100 -1.92 4.96 5.53
C LEU A 100 -2.05 5.43 4.08
N PRO A 101 -2.09 4.56 3.05
CA PRO A 101 -2.29 5.02 1.68
C PRO A 101 -3.60 5.75 1.46
N GLN A 102 -4.68 5.40 2.18
CA GLN A 102 -5.98 6.05 2.04
C GLN A 102 -5.96 7.47 2.63
N ALA A 103 -5.32 7.65 3.78
CA ALA A 103 -5.09 8.98 4.35
C ALA A 103 -4.21 9.84 3.43
N LYS A 104 -3.11 9.27 2.93
CA LYS A 104 -2.22 9.94 1.96
C LYS A 104 -2.92 10.32 0.66
N MET A 105 -3.82 9.48 0.16
CA MET A 105 -4.62 9.79 -1.02
C MET A 105 -5.42 11.08 -0.83
N TYR A 106 -6.11 11.23 0.32
CA TYR A 106 -6.82 12.46 0.63
C TYR A 106 -5.87 13.66 0.68
N GLU A 107 -4.74 13.55 1.38
CA GLU A 107 -3.76 14.63 1.54
C GLU A 107 -3.19 15.08 0.20
N ILE A 108 -2.86 14.14 -0.70
CA ILE A 108 -2.34 14.42 -2.03
C ILE A 108 -3.36 15.22 -2.84
N TRP A 109 -4.60 14.73 -2.95
CA TRP A 109 -5.61 15.41 -3.78
C TRP A 109 -6.08 16.73 -3.17
N HIS A 110 -6.19 16.81 -1.85
CA HIS A 110 -6.46 18.06 -1.15
C HIS A 110 -5.35 19.09 -1.38
N LYS A 111 -4.07 18.69 -1.30
CA LYS A 111 -2.94 19.58 -1.57
C LYS A 111 -2.93 20.03 -3.03
N ILE A 112 -3.12 19.11 -3.98
CA ILE A 112 -3.12 19.41 -5.42
C ILE A 112 -4.20 20.44 -5.75
N THR A 113 -5.44 20.21 -5.31
CA THR A 113 -6.57 21.09 -5.66
C THR A 113 -6.74 22.29 -4.74
N GLY A 114 -5.97 22.41 -3.66
CA GLY A 114 -6.20 23.43 -2.63
C GLY A 114 -7.52 23.25 -1.89
N GLY A 115 -8.03 22.01 -1.82
CA GLY A 115 -9.31 21.66 -1.18
C GLY A 115 -10.52 21.69 -2.11
N ASP A 116 -10.42 22.30 -3.30
CA ASP A 116 -11.53 22.30 -4.26
C ASP A 116 -11.57 21.00 -5.07
N ALA A 117 -12.36 20.05 -4.58
CA ALA A 117 -12.50 18.75 -5.21
C ALA A 117 -13.16 18.79 -6.61
N HIS A 118 -13.84 19.88 -6.97
CA HIS A 118 -14.52 20.00 -8.26
C HIS A 118 -13.56 20.27 -9.42
N LEU A 119 -12.30 20.62 -9.14
CA LEU A 119 -11.31 20.89 -10.18
C LEU A 119 -10.84 19.61 -10.90
N CYS A 120 -10.94 18.46 -10.23
CA CYS A 120 -10.56 17.16 -10.80
C CYS A 120 -11.72 16.51 -11.57
N ASP A 121 -11.38 15.83 -12.66
CA ASP A 121 -12.21 14.87 -13.35
C ASP A 121 -11.58 13.47 -13.31
N GLU A 122 -12.34 12.47 -13.75
CA GLU A 122 -11.96 11.06 -13.71
C GLU A 122 -10.72 10.78 -14.55
N TYR A 123 -10.62 11.47 -15.70
CA TYR A 123 -9.47 11.38 -16.60
C TYR A 123 -8.20 11.91 -15.94
N THR A 124 -8.26 13.04 -15.24
CA THR A 124 -7.13 13.61 -14.50
C THR A 124 -6.64 12.65 -13.41
N ILE A 125 -7.56 12.05 -12.65
CA ILE A 125 -7.22 11.05 -11.63
C ILE A 125 -6.48 9.86 -12.24
N GLU A 126 -7.00 9.34 -13.36
CA GLU A 126 -6.44 8.18 -14.05
C GLU A 126 -5.05 8.48 -14.60
N LYS A 127 -4.89 9.61 -15.32
CA LYS A 127 -3.63 9.96 -15.99
C LYS A 127 -2.52 10.35 -15.05
N LEU A 128 -2.82 10.98 -13.92
CA LEU A 128 -1.80 11.35 -12.95
C LEU A 128 -1.46 10.20 -11.99
N GLY A 129 -2.37 9.24 -11.84
CA GLY A 129 -2.19 8.09 -10.94
C GLY A 129 -0.92 7.30 -11.22
N GLY A 130 -0.11 7.09 -10.19
CA GLY A 130 1.08 6.25 -10.25
C GLY A 130 2.36 6.98 -10.69
N PHE A 131 2.29 8.25 -11.09
CA PHE A 131 3.51 9.02 -11.35
C PHE A 131 4.22 9.44 -10.07
N ALA A 132 5.55 9.50 -10.12
CA ALA A 132 6.43 9.96 -9.03
C ALA A 132 7.24 11.19 -9.48
N PRO A 133 6.63 12.39 -9.52
CA PRO A 133 7.22 13.57 -10.16
C PRO A 133 8.50 14.10 -9.50
N LEU A 134 8.71 13.85 -8.19
CA LEU A 134 9.96 14.21 -7.52
C LEU A 134 11.11 13.23 -7.78
N TRP A 135 10.80 11.99 -8.22
CA TRP A 135 11.80 10.94 -8.44
C TRP A 135 12.10 10.70 -9.92
N SER A 136 11.13 10.90 -10.81
CA SER A 136 11.26 10.60 -12.24
C SER A 136 11.13 11.88 -13.05
N SER A 137 12.24 12.33 -13.66
CA SER A 137 12.19 13.49 -14.56
C SER A 137 11.33 13.21 -15.79
N ARG A 138 11.22 11.94 -16.22
CA ARG A 138 10.30 11.46 -17.25
C ARG A 138 8.86 11.69 -16.83
N ASP A 139 8.48 11.31 -15.60
CA ASP A 139 7.11 11.50 -15.09
C ASP A 139 6.78 12.99 -15.00
N ARG A 140 7.73 13.78 -14.52
CA ARG A 140 7.64 15.23 -14.51
C ARG A 140 7.37 15.81 -15.90
N SER A 141 8.16 15.44 -16.90
CA SER A 141 7.95 15.91 -18.29
C SER A 141 6.62 15.43 -18.87
N MET A 142 6.16 14.21 -18.53
CA MET A 142 4.85 13.72 -18.94
C MET A 142 3.72 14.56 -18.32
N ILE A 143 3.81 14.85 -17.02
CA ILE A 143 2.85 15.72 -16.31
C ILE A 143 2.83 17.11 -16.93
N GLU A 144 3.99 17.74 -17.09
CA GLU A 144 4.12 19.06 -17.72
C GLU A 144 3.51 19.07 -19.13
N GLY A 145 3.71 18.00 -19.92
CA GLY A 145 3.07 17.81 -21.23
C GLY A 145 1.55 17.70 -21.16
N LEU A 146 1.00 16.95 -20.20
CA LEU A 146 -0.45 16.86 -19.97
C LEU A 146 -1.05 18.23 -19.62
N PHE A 147 -0.35 19.00 -18.79
CA PHE A 147 -0.74 20.38 -18.49
C PHE A 147 -0.62 21.27 -19.73
N ALA A 148 0.48 21.26 -20.47
CA ALA A 148 0.64 22.10 -21.66
C ALA A 148 -0.48 21.89 -22.70
N ARG A 149 -0.91 20.63 -22.87
CA ARG A 149 -1.99 20.23 -23.79
C ARG A 149 -3.40 20.41 -23.22
N ARG A 150 -3.55 20.92 -21.99
CA ARG A 150 -4.84 21.08 -21.28
C ARG A 150 -5.64 19.78 -21.17
N GLN A 151 -4.96 18.64 -21.06
CA GLN A 151 -5.60 17.33 -20.95
C GLN A 151 -6.01 16.97 -19.51
N VAL A 152 -5.38 17.60 -18.52
CA VAL A 152 -5.69 17.42 -17.10
C VAL A 152 -6.17 18.74 -16.50
N PHE A 153 -7.05 18.63 -15.50
CA PHE A 153 -7.77 19.76 -14.89
C PHE A 153 -8.51 20.64 -15.94
N PRO A 154 -9.36 20.06 -16.82
CA PRO A 154 -9.99 20.81 -17.90
C PRO A 154 -10.94 21.92 -17.41
N ARG A 155 -11.43 21.80 -16.17
CA ARG A 155 -12.31 22.77 -15.51
C ARG A 155 -11.58 24.05 -15.05
N VAL A 156 -10.24 24.04 -15.06
CA VAL A 156 -9.42 25.19 -14.65
C VAL A 156 -9.00 25.96 -15.90
N HIS A 157 -9.65 27.09 -16.16
CA HIS A 157 -9.36 27.93 -17.32
C HIS A 157 -8.30 29.00 -17.04
N ASP A 158 -8.23 29.49 -15.81
CA ASP A 158 -7.28 30.51 -15.39
C ASP A 158 -5.84 29.99 -15.49
N PRO A 159 -4.96 30.60 -16.31
CA PRO A 159 -3.59 30.13 -16.49
C PRO A 159 -2.76 30.09 -15.21
N ASP A 160 -2.94 31.08 -14.32
CA ASP A 160 -2.15 31.20 -13.09
C ASP A 160 -2.55 30.13 -12.08
N ALA A 161 -3.85 29.93 -11.85
CA ALA A 161 -4.35 28.82 -11.04
C ALA A 161 -3.89 27.47 -11.58
N ARG A 162 -3.89 27.28 -12.89
CA ARG A 162 -3.44 26.04 -13.53
C ARG A 162 -1.95 25.80 -13.36
N ALA A 163 -1.14 26.85 -13.43
CA ALA A 163 0.30 26.79 -13.15
C ALA A 163 0.56 26.43 -11.68
N GLN A 164 -0.20 27.00 -10.73
CA GLN A 164 -0.12 26.64 -9.32
C GLN A 164 -0.49 25.17 -9.08
N ILE A 165 -1.56 24.67 -9.69
CA ILE A 165 -1.93 23.25 -9.58
C ILE A 165 -0.81 22.37 -10.17
N CYS A 166 -0.26 22.72 -11.33
CA CYS A 166 0.87 22.01 -11.93
C CYS A 166 2.06 21.92 -10.95
N GLN A 167 2.46 23.04 -10.34
CA GLN A 167 3.51 23.05 -9.33
C GLN A 167 3.20 22.15 -8.13
N ARG A 168 1.96 22.13 -7.65
CA ARG A 168 1.54 21.28 -6.53
C ARG A 168 1.56 19.79 -6.90
N VAL A 169 1.17 19.42 -8.12
CA VAL A 169 1.30 18.06 -8.66
C VAL A 169 2.78 17.65 -8.72
N LEU A 170 3.63 18.52 -9.26
CA LEU A 170 5.07 18.25 -9.38
C LEU A 170 5.80 18.17 -8.03
N ALA A 171 5.21 18.73 -6.96
CA ALA A 171 5.74 18.71 -5.60
C ALA A 171 5.29 17.50 -4.76
N VAL A 172 4.71 16.47 -5.38
CA VAL A 172 4.34 15.22 -4.69
C VAL A 172 5.60 14.36 -4.47
N GLU A 173 5.89 14.05 -3.20
CA GLU A 173 7.12 13.36 -2.76
C GLU A 173 7.22 11.87 -3.12
N GLY A 174 6.10 11.25 -3.48
CA GLY A 174 6.04 9.85 -3.85
C GLY A 174 5.11 9.63 -5.03
N LEU A 175 4.48 8.46 -5.07
CA LEU A 175 3.50 8.14 -6.09
C LEU A 175 2.22 8.95 -5.85
N ILE A 176 1.65 9.53 -6.92
CA ILE A 176 0.31 10.12 -6.90
C ILE A 176 -0.70 8.98 -6.73
N LEU A 177 -1.36 8.92 -5.58
CA LEU A 177 -2.24 7.80 -5.23
C LEU A 177 -3.67 8.01 -5.71
N ASN A 178 -4.32 6.96 -6.19
CA ASN A 178 -5.76 6.83 -6.40
C ASN A 178 -6.22 5.41 -6.01
N PHE A 179 -7.50 5.07 -6.14
CA PHE A 179 -7.96 3.72 -5.76
C PHE A 179 -7.33 2.61 -6.63
N GLN A 180 -7.10 2.87 -7.92
CA GLN A 180 -6.44 1.90 -8.80
C GLN A 180 -5.01 1.60 -8.34
N THR A 181 -4.18 2.61 -8.07
CA THR A 181 -2.83 2.41 -7.52
C THR A 181 -2.90 1.74 -6.16
N PHE A 182 -3.84 2.14 -5.29
CA PHE A 182 -4.04 1.51 -3.98
C PHE A 182 -4.28 -0.01 -4.10
N PHE A 183 -5.21 -0.45 -4.95
CA PHE A 183 -5.49 -1.87 -5.13
C PHE A 183 -4.34 -2.63 -5.80
N ASN A 184 -3.53 -1.97 -6.63
CA ASN A 184 -2.33 -2.59 -7.16
C ASN A 184 -1.25 -2.75 -6.09
N HIS A 185 -1.01 -1.72 -5.30
CA HIS A 185 -0.01 -1.70 -4.24
C HIS A 185 -0.35 -2.68 -3.13
N VAL A 186 -1.63 -2.81 -2.76
CA VAL A 186 -2.06 -3.67 -1.64
C VAL A 186 -1.84 -5.16 -1.93
N LYS A 187 -1.73 -5.56 -3.21
CA LYS A 187 -1.41 -6.93 -3.61
C LYS A 187 -0.03 -7.36 -3.13
N ILE A 188 0.88 -6.41 -2.90
CA ILE A 188 2.22 -6.66 -2.35
C ILE A 188 2.14 -7.08 -0.88
N LEU A 189 1.14 -6.61 -0.13
CA LEU A 189 1.00 -6.92 1.30
C LEU A 189 0.45 -8.32 1.56
N GLY A 190 -0.43 -8.85 0.70
CA GLY A 190 -1.03 -10.18 0.90
C GLY A 190 -0.01 -11.29 1.14
N PRO A 191 1.02 -11.45 0.27
CA PRO A 191 2.11 -12.40 0.46
C PRO A 191 2.96 -12.19 1.72
N VAL A 192 2.92 -11.01 2.34
CA VAL A 192 3.65 -10.70 3.58
C VAL A 192 2.78 -10.99 4.80
N MET A 193 1.54 -10.52 4.79
CA MET A 193 0.67 -10.60 5.96
C MET A 193 0.21 -12.03 6.26
N LEU A 194 0.01 -12.87 5.24
CA LEU A 194 -0.42 -14.25 5.45
C LEU A 194 0.64 -15.10 6.19
N PRO A 195 1.92 -15.14 5.78
CA PRO A 195 2.96 -15.84 6.53
C PRO A 195 3.19 -15.29 7.95
N LEU A 196 3.05 -13.99 8.18
CA LEU A 196 3.19 -13.43 9.54
C LEU A 196 2.16 -13.99 10.52
N ARG A 197 0.97 -14.37 10.04
CA ARG A 197 -0.05 -15.00 10.89
C ARG A 197 0.38 -16.38 11.39
N GLU A 198 1.25 -17.07 10.66
CA GLU A 198 1.81 -18.37 11.06
C GLU A 198 2.83 -18.25 12.20
N LEU A 199 3.16 -17.03 12.65
CA LEU A 199 3.97 -16.78 13.85
C LEU A 199 3.13 -16.57 15.11
N LEU A 200 1.81 -16.47 14.96
CA LEU A 200 0.89 -16.12 16.03
C LEU A 200 -0.06 -17.29 16.34
N PRO A 201 -0.33 -17.61 17.61
CA PRO A 201 -1.31 -18.61 17.96
C PRO A 201 -2.74 -18.15 17.57
N PRO A 202 -3.66 -19.07 17.21
CA PRO A 202 -5.02 -18.72 16.83
C PRO A 202 -5.78 -17.91 17.89
N GLY A 203 -5.49 -18.14 19.18
CA GLY A 203 -6.13 -17.43 20.29
C GLY A 203 -5.79 -15.94 20.35
N GLU A 204 -4.62 -15.51 19.86
CA GLU A 204 -4.24 -14.10 19.77
C GLU A 204 -4.90 -13.42 18.56
N LEU A 205 -5.04 -14.15 17.44
CA LEU A 205 -5.71 -13.66 16.23
C LEU A 205 -7.23 -13.58 16.39
N TYR A 206 -7.79 -14.47 17.20
CA TYR A 206 -9.21 -14.65 17.45
C TYR A 206 -9.46 -14.86 18.95
N PRO A 207 -9.31 -13.81 19.78
CA PRO A 207 -9.59 -13.90 21.20
C PRO A 207 -11.03 -14.39 21.40
N SER A 208 -11.21 -15.30 22.36
CA SER A 208 -12.53 -15.86 22.67
C SER A 208 -13.53 -14.74 22.96
N LYS A 209 -14.77 -14.92 22.50
CA LYS A 209 -15.87 -14.02 22.85
C LYS A 209 -16.16 -14.20 24.33
N ASP A 210 -15.62 -13.30 25.12
CA ASP A 210 -15.93 -13.19 26.54
C ASP A 210 -17.40 -12.74 26.68
N GLU A 211 -18.27 -13.58 27.24
CA GLU A 211 -19.73 -13.37 27.31
C GLU A 211 -20.11 -12.06 28.03
N PHE A 212 -19.20 -11.51 28.84
CA PHE A 212 -19.43 -10.33 29.68
C PHE A 212 -18.97 -9.01 29.07
N ASN A 213 -18.33 -9.01 27.88
CA ASN A 213 -17.83 -7.80 27.24
C ASN A 213 -18.71 -7.41 26.04
N LEU A 214 -19.71 -6.55 26.29
CA LEU A 214 -20.67 -6.01 25.32
C LEU A 214 -20.06 -5.05 24.27
N VAL A 215 -18.78 -4.68 24.41
CA VAL A 215 -18.09 -3.82 23.44
C VAL A 215 -17.61 -4.67 22.27
N SER A 216 -17.97 -4.28 21.04
CA SER A 216 -17.40 -4.85 19.82
C SER A 216 -15.87 -4.73 19.86
N ARG A 217 -15.17 -5.79 20.29
CA ARG A 217 -13.71 -5.76 20.36
C ARG A 217 -13.14 -5.58 18.96
N HIS A 218 -12.43 -4.47 18.75
CA HIS A 218 -11.59 -4.28 17.58
C HIS A 218 -10.51 -5.37 17.61
N LEU A 219 -10.56 -6.30 16.67
CA LEU A 219 -9.56 -7.37 16.59
C LEU A 219 -8.19 -6.74 16.30
N PRO A 220 -7.14 -7.08 17.08
CA PRO A 220 -5.84 -6.43 16.95
C PRO A 220 -5.22 -6.73 15.57
N SER A 221 -4.41 -5.81 15.07
CA SER A 221 -3.66 -6.05 13.83
C SER A 221 -2.45 -6.95 14.11
N ILE A 222 -1.93 -7.62 13.07
CA ILE A 222 -0.71 -8.44 13.19
C ILE A 222 0.45 -7.60 13.73
N ARG A 223 0.57 -6.34 13.29
CA ARG A 223 1.56 -5.39 13.81
C ARG A 223 1.38 -5.21 15.32
N ASP A 224 0.15 -4.94 15.78
CA ASP A 224 -0.11 -4.67 17.20
C ASP A 224 0.23 -5.88 18.07
N ILE A 225 -0.14 -7.10 17.63
CA ILE A 225 0.18 -8.34 18.36
C ILE A 225 1.70 -8.54 18.44
N LEU A 226 2.40 -8.41 17.31
CA LEU A 226 3.86 -8.57 17.29
C LEU A 226 4.57 -7.52 18.17
N LEU A 227 4.12 -6.26 18.14
CA LEU A 227 4.70 -5.21 18.96
C LEU A 227 4.41 -5.40 20.46
N GLN A 228 3.25 -5.96 20.82
CA GLN A 228 2.95 -6.33 22.22
C GLN A 228 3.86 -7.45 22.73
N ASN A 229 4.22 -8.36 21.82
CA ASN A 229 5.09 -9.51 22.07
C ASN A 229 6.58 -9.21 21.79
N TYR A 230 6.95 -7.93 21.72
CA TYR A 230 8.34 -7.51 21.57
C TYR A 230 9.02 -7.44 22.94
N CYS A 231 10.03 -8.27 23.17
CA CYS A 231 10.78 -8.30 24.41
C CYS A 231 12.12 -7.58 24.25
N GLU A 232 12.35 -6.57 25.10
CA GLU A 232 13.66 -5.96 25.26
C GLU A 232 14.63 -6.99 25.87
N ARG A 233 15.79 -7.20 25.27
CA ARG A 233 16.75 -8.20 25.78
C ARG A 233 17.35 -7.75 27.12
N PRO A 234 17.48 -8.65 28.10
CA PRO A 234 18.12 -8.33 29.37
C PRO A 234 19.56 -7.84 29.15
N GLY A 235 19.87 -6.63 29.63
CA GLY A 235 21.20 -6.03 29.57
C GLY A 235 21.48 -5.11 28.37
N GLN A 236 20.52 -4.88 27.48
CA GLN A 236 20.64 -3.88 26.41
C GLN A 236 20.04 -2.54 26.84
N SER A 237 20.60 -1.42 26.36
CA SER A 237 19.97 -0.12 26.54
C SER A 237 18.63 -0.10 25.81
N LYS A 238 17.62 0.61 26.34
CA LYS A 238 16.23 0.64 25.81
C LYS A 238 16.09 1.10 24.34
N GLN A 239 17.20 1.42 23.68
CA GLN A 239 17.27 2.00 22.34
C GLN A 239 18.11 1.16 21.36
N GLN A 240 18.73 0.06 21.80
CA GLN A 240 19.51 -0.80 20.91
C GLN A 240 18.65 -1.90 20.30
N TYR A 241 18.76 -2.10 19.00
CA TYR A 241 18.07 -3.18 18.27
C TYR A 241 18.93 -3.77 17.17
N LEU A 242 18.58 -4.98 16.74
CA LEU A 242 19.27 -5.70 15.68
C LEU A 242 18.83 -5.19 14.30
N LEU A 243 19.79 -4.82 13.47
CA LEU A 243 19.58 -4.35 12.10
C LEU A 243 20.34 -5.24 11.11
N GLN A 244 19.60 -5.80 10.16
CA GLN A 244 20.13 -6.67 9.10
C GLN A 244 20.59 -5.83 7.90
N TYR A 245 21.87 -5.93 7.56
CA TYR A 245 22.50 -5.29 6.39
C TYR A 245 22.58 -6.24 5.20
N SER A 246 22.71 -7.54 5.46
CA SER A 246 22.64 -8.61 4.45
C SER A 246 22.12 -9.90 5.09
N GLU A 247 21.92 -10.97 4.31
CA GLU A 247 21.51 -12.28 4.87
C GLU A 247 22.51 -12.84 5.91
N HIS A 248 23.76 -12.35 5.93
CA HIS A 248 24.83 -12.83 6.81
C HIS A 248 25.47 -11.73 7.67
N ASP A 249 24.99 -10.48 7.58
CA ASP A 249 25.52 -9.33 8.34
C ASP A 249 24.38 -8.69 9.12
N GLU A 250 24.43 -8.85 10.44
CA GLU A 250 23.48 -8.31 11.41
C GLU A 250 24.28 -7.49 12.44
N ARG A 251 23.87 -6.26 12.70
CA ARG A 251 24.58 -5.34 13.61
C ARG A 251 23.61 -4.71 14.59
N PHE A 252 24.07 -4.45 15.81
CA PHE A 252 23.28 -3.67 16.77
C PHE A 252 23.44 -2.19 16.48
N VAL A 253 22.31 -1.48 16.45
CA VAL A 253 22.25 -0.04 16.19
C VAL A 253 21.34 0.61 17.23
N GLU A 254 21.64 1.86 17.58
CA GLU A 254 20.82 2.68 18.46
C GLU A 254 19.78 3.45 17.66
N GLY A 255 18.55 3.48 18.15
CA GLY A 255 17.51 4.31 17.55
C GLY A 255 16.19 4.30 18.33
N SER A 256 15.26 5.12 17.85
CA SER A 256 13.92 5.22 18.39
C SER A 256 13.04 4.06 17.87
N ASP A 257 12.19 3.53 18.74
CA ASP A 257 11.22 2.47 18.42
C ASP A 257 11.84 1.18 17.81
N PRO A 258 12.64 0.45 18.61
CA PRO A 258 13.16 -0.89 18.27
C PRO A 258 12.13 -1.86 17.68
N GLY A 259 10.95 -1.93 18.30
CA GLY A 259 9.89 -2.86 17.91
C GLY A 259 9.40 -2.60 16.49
N LEU A 260 9.23 -1.33 16.11
CA LEU A 260 8.78 -0.97 14.78
C LEU A 260 9.82 -1.27 13.70
N HIS A 261 11.10 -1.01 13.96
CA HIS A 261 12.19 -1.35 13.03
C HIS A 261 12.31 -2.87 12.85
N SER A 262 12.22 -3.64 13.94
CA SER A 262 12.14 -5.10 13.89
C SER A 262 10.93 -5.57 13.07
N TYR A 263 9.77 -4.95 13.24
CA TYR A 263 8.57 -5.30 12.47
C TYR A 263 8.74 -5.04 10.97
N TRP A 264 9.34 -3.91 10.58
CA TRP A 264 9.63 -3.61 9.18
C TRP A 264 10.62 -4.60 8.58
N GLN A 265 11.69 -4.95 9.31
CA GLN A 265 12.65 -5.96 8.85
C GLN A 265 12.00 -7.31 8.60
N LEU A 266 11.04 -7.71 9.43
CA LEU A 266 10.28 -8.96 9.25
C LEU A 266 9.41 -8.91 7.98
N CYS A 267 8.78 -7.77 7.70
CA CYS A 267 8.01 -7.57 6.47
C CYS A 267 8.90 -7.60 5.22
N LEU A 268 10.05 -6.93 5.27
CA LEU A 268 11.02 -6.89 4.18
C LEU A 268 11.64 -8.27 3.93
N TYR A 269 11.96 -9.02 5.00
CA TYR A 269 12.42 -10.40 4.90
C TYR A 269 11.46 -11.25 4.08
N LEU A 270 10.16 -11.19 4.41
CA LEU A 270 9.17 -11.92 3.64
C LEU A 270 9.17 -11.49 2.17
N LEU A 271 9.19 -10.19 1.87
CA LEU A 271 9.26 -9.67 0.50
C LEU A 271 10.47 -10.19 -0.30
N ARG A 272 11.63 -10.34 0.34
CA ARG A 272 12.82 -10.95 -0.29
C ARG A 272 12.61 -12.43 -0.63
N HIS A 273 11.85 -13.13 0.21
CA HIS A 273 11.65 -14.58 0.15
C HIS A 273 10.31 -15.01 -0.48
N VAL A 274 9.43 -14.08 -0.92
CA VAL A 274 8.06 -14.37 -1.44
C VAL A 274 8.06 -15.39 -2.59
N GLN A 275 9.08 -15.45 -3.44
CA GLN A 275 9.13 -16.47 -4.51
C GLN A 275 9.51 -17.88 -4.02
N GLY A 276 10.18 -18.00 -2.87
CA GLY A 276 10.42 -19.29 -2.22
C GLY A 276 9.18 -19.84 -1.50
N HIS A 277 8.18 -18.99 -1.24
CA HIS A 277 6.91 -19.33 -0.58
C HIS A 277 5.78 -19.66 -1.58
N GLY A 278 6.13 -19.93 -2.84
CA GLY A 278 5.20 -20.19 -3.92
C GLY A 278 4.12 -21.23 -3.57
N ASN A 279 2.86 -20.79 -3.68
CA ASN A 279 1.66 -21.63 -3.78
C ASN A 279 1.22 -22.45 -2.56
N TYR A 280 1.23 -21.89 -1.35
CA TYR A 280 0.42 -22.43 -0.23
C TYR A 280 -1.08 -22.08 -0.34
N ARG A 281 -1.63 -21.94 -1.55
CA ARG A 281 -3.09 -22.11 -1.74
C ARG A 281 -3.37 -23.60 -1.63
N LYS A 282 -3.48 -24.11 -0.40
CA LYS A 282 -4.09 -25.42 -0.17
C LYS A 282 -5.51 -25.35 -0.73
N LYS A 283 -5.77 -26.13 -1.80
CA LYS A 283 -7.13 -26.65 -2.01
C LYS A 283 -7.49 -27.42 -0.73
N PRO A 284 -8.71 -27.29 -0.20
CA PRO A 284 -9.16 -28.10 0.92
C PRO A 284 -9.46 -29.51 0.39
N GLN A 285 -8.42 -30.33 0.22
CA GLN A 285 -8.57 -31.78 0.07
C GLN A 285 -7.23 -32.46 0.36
N ASP A 286 -7.26 -33.31 1.38
CA ASP A 286 -6.29 -34.35 1.70
C ASP A 286 -4.89 -33.90 2.16
N GLN A 287 -4.84 -33.01 3.15
CA GLN A 287 -3.66 -32.97 4.01
C GLN A 287 -3.80 -33.94 5.16
N VAL A 288 -3.19 -35.11 4.97
CA VAL A 288 -2.59 -35.88 6.05
C VAL A 288 -1.86 -34.92 6.98
N GLN A 289 -2.11 -35.07 8.28
CA GLN A 289 -1.47 -34.35 9.38
C GLN A 289 0.06 -34.48 9.31
N SER A 290 0.75 -33.70 8.47
CA SER A 290 2.20 -33.55 8.61
C SER A 290 2.43 -32.56 9.76
N SER A 291 2.96 -33.06 10.88
CA SER A 291 3.44 -32.22 11.99
C SER A 291 4.59 -31.30 11.56
N GLU A 292 5.25 -31.62 10.45
CA GLU A 292 6.39 -30.90 9.90
C GLU A 292 5.97 -29.60 9.20
N ARG A 293 6.61 -28.50 9.60
CA ARG A 293 6.35 -27.16 9.07
C ARG A 293 7.34 -26.79 7.97
N PRO A 294 6.92 -26.04 6.94
CA PRO A 294 7.83 -25.61 5.88
C PRO A 294 9.08 -24.88 6.39
N GLY A 295 10.24 -25.16 5.80
CA GLY A 295 11.52 -24.55 6.19
C GLY A 295 11.49 -23.02 6.17
N GLY A 296 10.75 -22.42 5.24
CA GLY A 296 10.55 -20.97 5.20
C GLY A 296 9.82 -20.39 6.43
N VAL A 297 8.85 -21.11 6.99
CA VAL A 297 8.14 -20.69 8.23
C VAL A 297 9.07 -20.83 9.44
N ILE A 298 9.86 -21.90 9.49
CA ILE A 298 10.88 -22.11 10.53
C ILE A 298 11.90 -20.97 10.52
N ARG A 299 12.48 -20.65 9.34
CA ARG A 299 13.40 -19.51 9.19
C ARG A 299 12.77 -18.18 9.59
N LEU A 300 11.52 -17.95 9.22
CA LEU A 300 10.77 -16.75 9.61
C LEU A 300 10.66 -16.64 11.15
N GLY A 301 10.31 -17.74 11.83
CA GLY A 301 10.23 -17.77 13.29
C GLY A 301 11.58 -17.55 13.96
N GLN A 302 12.64 -18.19 13.46
CA GLN A 302 14.01 -17.99 13.95
C GLN A 302 14.45 -16.53 13.76
N PHE A 303 14.14 -15.92 12.61
CA PHE A 303 14.45 -14.51 12.36
C PHE A 303 13.63 -13.57 13.26
N ALA A 304 12.34 -13.85 13.46
CA ALA A 304 11.50 -13.08 14.39
C ALA A 304 12.06 -13.12 15.82
N ARG A 305 12.52 -14.28 16.30
CA ARG A 305 13.21 -14.40 17.60
C ARG A 305 14.50 -13.57 17.65
N ARG A 306 15.31 -13.60 16.60
CA ARG A 306 16.53 -12.77 16.51
C ARG A 306 16.23 -11.28 16.54
N LEU A 307 15.08 -10.86 16.01
CA LEU A 307 14.64 -9.47 16.02
C LEU A 307 14.04 -9.01 17.36
N GLY A 308 13.74 -9.93 18.29
CA GLY A 308 13.19 -9.63 19.62
C GLY A 308 11.71 -9.97 19.82
N PHE A 309 11.06 -10.63 18.85
CA PHE A 309 9.67 -11.08 18.99
C PHE A 309 9.59 -12.42 19.70
N GLU A 310 8.64 -12.56 20.63
CA GLU A 310 8.44 -13.77 21.42
C GLU A 310 7.01 -14.29 21.32
N SER A 311 6.85 -15.59 21.08
CA SER A 311 5.57 -16.28 21.22
C SER A 311 5.86 -17.77 21.41
N ASP A 312 4.90 -18.53 21.95
CA ASP A 312 5.03 -20.00 22.06
C ASP A 312 5.29 -20.64 20.69
N LEU A 313 4.70 -20.07 19.65
CA LEU A 313 4.87 -20.55 18.28
C LEU A 313 6.27 -20.26 17.75
N ILE A 314 6.80 -19.05 18.01
CA ILE A 314 8.17 -18.69 17.68
C ILE A 314 9.17 -19.57 18.45
N SER A 315 8.94 -19.83 19.75
CA SER A 315 9.73 -20.78 20.55
C SER A 315 9.75 -22.18 19.91
N SER A 316 8.58 -22.70 19.54
CA SER A 316 8.44 -24.01 18.90
C SER A 316 9.15 -24.11 17.54
N LEU A 317 9.14 -23.02 16.76
CA LEU A 317 9.86 -22.95 15.49
C LEU A 317 11.38 -22.94 15.69
N CYS A 318 11.89 -22.29 16.74
CA CYS A 318 13.33 -22.23 17.02
C CYS A 318 13.94 -23.61 17.33
N ASN A 319 13.13 -24.58 17.76
CA ASN A 319 13.57 -25.95 18.06
C ASN A 319 13.63 -26.86 16.82
N GLN A 320 13.30 -26.35 15.63
CA GLN A 320 13.26 -27.12 14.39
C GLN A 320 14.42 -26.73 13.46
N ASP A 321 14.90 -27.70 12.70
CA ASP A 321 15.89 -27.47 11.64
C ASP A 321 15.16 -27.13 10.32
N PRO A 322 15.32 -25.90 9.79
CA PRO A 322 14.60 -25.45 8.61
C PRO A 322 15.03 -26.19 7.33
N ASP A 323 16.31 -26.55 7.20
CA ASP A 323 16.84 -27.18 6.01
C ASP A 323 16.47 -28.66 5.98
N LEU A 324 16.59 -29.34 7.11
CA LEU A 324 16.15 -30.73 7.25
C LEU A 324 14.65 -30.88 6.98
N SER A 325 13.83 -29.95 7.50
CA SER A 325 12.38 -29.94 7.23
C SER A 325 12.10 -29.75 5.73
N GLN A 326 12.75 -28.77 5.10
CA GLN A 326 12.56 -28.52 3.66
C GLN A 326 12.98 -29.73 2.82
N ILE A 327 14.08 -30.41 3.17
CA ILE A 327 14.55 -31.62 2.50
C ILE A 327 13.52 -32.74 2.62
N ARG A 328 13.00 -33.01 3.82
CA ARG A 328 11.98 -34.05 4.03
C ARG A 328 10.71 -33.75 3.23
N MET A 329 10.25 -32.51 3.23
CA MET A 329 9.11 -32.10 2.41
C MET A 329 9.37 -32.30 0.91
N HIS A 330 10.56 -31.95 0.41
CA HIS A 330 10.93 -32.19 -1.00
C HIS A 330 11.01 -33.69 -1.33
N MET A 331 11.59 -34.51 -0.45
CA MET A 331 11.63 -35.97 -0.63
C MET A 331 10.23 -36.56 -0.76
N LEU A 332 9.26 -36.09 0.04
CA LEU A 332 7.86 -36.53 -0.04
C LEU A 332 7.14 -36.02 -1.30
N GLN A 333 7.58 -34.89 -1.88
CA GLN A 333 7.08 -34.42 -3.17
C GLN A 333 7.64 -35.23 -4.35
N GLU A 334 8.93 -35.55 -4.31
CA GLU A 334 9.60 -36.41 -5.31
C GLU A 334 9.06 -37.84 -5.26
N ARG A 335 8.79 -38.35 -4.06
CA ARG A 335 8.33 -39.71 -3.78
C ARG A 335 7.15 -39.67 -2.82
N SER A 336 5.96 -39.45 -3.37
CA SER A 336 4.72 -39.41 -2.60
C SER A 336 4.48 -40.72 -1.85
N THR A 337 4.03 -40.61 -0.60
CA THR A 337 3.66 -41.75 0.26
C THR A 337 2.49 -42.56 -0.29
N VAL A 338 1.75 -42.00 -1.25
CA VAL A 338 0.67 -42.71 -1.96
C VAL A 338 1.22 -43.86 -2.81
N PHE A 339 2.43 -43.69 -3.37
CA PHE A 339 3.04 -44.66 -4.29
C PHE A 339 4.29 -45.35 -3.73
N PHE A 340 4.91 -44.77 -2.70
CA PHE A 340 6.18 -45.22 -2.15
C PHE A 340 6.12 -45.32 -0.62
N SER A 341 6.78 -46.33 -0.05
CA SER A 341 6.99 -46.44 1.39
C SER A 341 8.47 -46.57 1.71
N ALA A 342 8.89 -45.95 2.80
CA ALA A 342 10.24 -46.04 3.33
C ALA A 342 10.17 -46.18 4.85
N ALA A 343 11.04 -47.01 5.42
CA ALA A 343 11.20 -47.08 6.87
C ALA A 343 11.73 -45.73 7.40
N ALA A 344 11.23 -45.30 8.56
CA ALA A 344 11.48 -43.95 9.09
C ALA A 344 12.96 -43.66 9.36
N ASP A 345 13.72 -44.68 9.76
CA ASP A 345 15.17 -44.65 9.94
C ASP A 345 15.90 -44.35 8.62
N LYS A 346 15.56 -45.09 7.54
CA LYS A 346 16.16 -44.89 6.21
C LYS A 346 15.79 -43.55 5.61
N PHE A 347 14.54 -43.13 5.77
CA PHE A 347 14.07 -41.82 5.32
C PHE A 347 14.85 -40.68 6.00
N ASN A 348 15.02 -40.76 7.32
CA ASN A 348 15.79 -39.76 8.06
C ASN A 348 17.28 -39.79 7.68
N ALA A 349 17.89 -40.97 7.53
CA ALA A 349 19.29 -41.10 7.12
C ALA A 349 19.56 -40.45 5.75
N GLU A 350 18.65 -40.64 4.79
CA GLU A 350 18.73 -39.99 3.47
C GLU A 350 18.54 -38.47 3.58
N ALA A 351 17.61 -38.00 4.42
CA ALA A 351 17.43 -36.55 4.64
C ALA A 351 18.69 -35.89 5.21
N TYR A 352 19.33 -36.51 6.20
CA TYR A 352 20.62 -36.04 6.75
C TYR A 352 21.75 -36.11 5.71
N SER A 353 21.78 -37.16 4.88
CA SER A 353 22.75 -37.27 3.78
C SER A 353 22.62 -36.10 2.80
N ARG A 354 21.40 -35.78 2.37
CA ARG A 354 21.11 -34.63 1.49
C ARG A 354 21.46 -33.30 2.16
N GLN A 355 21.20 -33.15 3.45
CA GLN A 355 21.54 -31.93 4.19
C GLN A 355 23.05 -31.70 4.22
N ARG A 356 23.84 -32.75 4.52
CA ARG A 356 25.31 -32.67 4.49
C ARG A 356 25.84 -32.30 3.11
N ALA A 357 25.17 -32.73 2.05
CA ALA A 357 25.55 -32.38 0.68
C ALA A 357 25.27 -30.90 0.31
N GLN A 358 24.44 -30.17 1.06
CA GLN A 358 24.16 -28.76 0.80
C GLN A 358 25.29 -27.81 1.21
N VAL A 359 26.33 -28.29 1.90
CA VAL A 359 27.50 -27.49 2.30
C VAL A 359 28.25 -26.90 1.09
N ILE A 360 27.98 -27.40 -0.13
CA ILE A 360 28.53 -26.85 -1.38
C ILE A 360 28.02 -25.44 -1.72
N PHE A 361 26.91 -24.99 -1.12
CA PHE A 361 26.34 -23.68 -1.42
C PHE A 361 27.01 -22.60 -0.58
N GLU A 362 27.77 -21.74 -1.25
CA GLU A 362 28.40 -20.59 -0.61
C GLU A 362 27.46 -19.37 -0.58
N PRO A 363 27.53 -18.55 0.49
CA PRO A 363 26.87 -17.25 0.54
C PRO A 363 27.21 -16.39 -0.68
N ARG A 364 26.18 -15.78 -1.30
CA ARG A 364 26.41 -14.74 -2.30
C ARG A 364 26.93 -13.49 -1.62
N LEU A 365 27.91 -12.84 -2.25
CA LEU A 365 28.36 -11.52 -1.81
C LEU A 365 27.20 -10.51 -1.87
N PRO A 366 27.13 -9.54 -0.95
CA PRO A 366 26.13 -8.48 -1.00
C PRO A 366 26.17 -7.76 -2.35
N ALA A 367 25.02 -7.67 -3.02
CA ALA A 367 24.90 -6.87 -4.23
C ALA A 367 25.05 -5.38 -3.90
N PRO A 368 25.55 -4.55 -4.84
CA PRO A 368 25.59 -3.10 -4.64
C PRO A 368 24.18 -2.56 -4.42
N THR A 369 24.08 -1.47 -3.66
CA THR A 369 22.80 -0.80 -3.40
C THR A 369 22.09 -0.49 -4.73
N PRO A 370 20.86 -1.02 -4.94
CA PRO A 370 20.11 -0.73 -6.14
C PRO A 370 19.83 0.77 -6.27
N LEU A 371 19.80 1.25 -7.50
CA LEU A 371 19.47 2.64 -7.78
C LEU A 371 17.96 2.87 -7.66
N MET A 372 17.53 4.00 -7.11
CA MET A 372 16.12 4.45 -7.17
C MET A 372 15.69 4.79 -8.58
N THR A 373 16.61 5.36 -9.36
CA THR A 373 16.35 5.92 -10.68
C THR A 373 17.48 5.60 -11.65
N THR A 374 17.19 5.61 -12.95
CA THR A 374 18.11 5.29 -14.04
C THR A 374 18.06 6.38 -15.11
N ASP A 375 19.15 6.52 -15.86
CA ASP A 375 19.27 7.46 -16.98
C ASP A 375 18.61 6.93 -18.27
N SER A 376 18.19 5.66 -18.29
CA SER A 376 17.58 5.01 -19.45
C SER A 376 16.08 4.77 -19.24
N ALA A 377 15.29 4.95 -20.30
CA ALA A 377 13.85 4.68 -20.30
C ALA A 377 13.50 3.17 -20.31
N THR A 378 14.52 2.30 -20.31
CA THR A 378 14.36 0.88 -20.62
C THR A 378 13.35 0.27 -19.66
N THR A 379 12.25 -0.23 -20.22
CA THR A 379 11.26 -1.03 -19.52
C THR A 379 11.94 -2.35 -19.14
N THR A 380 12.74 -2.35 -18.09
CA THR A 380 13.22 -3.61 -17.52
C THR A 380 12.00 -4.39 -17.06
N ARG A 381 12.01 -5.67 -17.42
CA ARG A 381 11.00 -6.63 -16.99
C ARG A 381 11.40 -7.05 -15.58
N VAL A 382 10.51 -6.82 -14.61
CA VAL A 382 10.33 -7.52 -13.33
C VAL A 382 11.47 -8.50 -12.96
N PRO A 383 12.59 -8.08 -12.31
CA PRO A 383 13.25 -8.92 -11.33
C PRO A 383 12.24 -9.08 -10.21
N ARG A 384 11.54 -10.20 -10.30
CA ARG A 384 10.44 -10.55 -9.42
C ARG A 384 10.94 -10.82 -7.97
N ASN A 385 12.25 -10.71 -7.75
CA ASN A 385 12.97 -10.84 -6.48
C ASN A 385 13.95 -9.68 -6.32
N HIS A 386 13.89 -9.01 -5.17
CA HIS A 386 14.87 -8.01 -4.75
C HIS A 386 15.56 -8.51 -3.47
N PRO A 387 16.62 -9.32 -3.59
CA PRO A 387 17.34 -9.83 -2.42
C PRO A 387 18.01 -8.71 -1.61
N GLU A 388 18.07 -7.49 -2.13
CA GLU A 388 18.67 -6.32 -1.47
C GLU A 388 17.67 -5.50 -0.63
N LEU A 389 16.43 -5.96 -0.42
CA LEU A 389 15.44 -5.24 0.40
C LEU A 389 15.76 -5.33 1.90
N PHE A 390 16.78 -4.59 2.33
CA PHE A 390 17.11 -4.33 3.73
C PHE A 390 16.84 -2.87 4.07
N LEU A 391 16.53 -2.56 5.33
CA LEU A 391 16.30 -1.18 5.78
C LEU A 391 17.49 -0.25 5.43
N PRO A 392 18.76 -0.62 5.71
CA PRO A 392 19.90 0.24 5.36
C PRO A 392 20.00 0.50 3.85
N THR A 393 19.72 -0.52 3.02
CA THR A 393 19.72 -0.39 1.56
C THR A 393 18.62 0.54 1.09
N ILE A 394 17.42 0.46 1.66
CA ILE A 394 16.31 1.36 1.37
C ILE A 394 16.67 2.80 1.76
N TRP A 395 17.22 3.03 2.95
CA TRP A 395 17.63 4.37 3.38
C TRP A 395 18.74 4.94 2.48
N SER A 396 19.73 4.12 2.12
CA SER A 396 20.77 4.52 1.18
C SER A 396 20.22 4.81 -0.21
N ALA A 397 19.20 4.08 -0.68
CA ALA A 397 18.54 4.33 -1.94
C ALA A 397 17.75 5.65 -1.90
N LEU A 398 17.03 5.92 -0.80
CA LEU A 398 16.27 7.15 -0.59
C LEU A 398 17.14 8.41 -0.45
N ALA A 399 18.44 8.26 -0.19
CA ALA A 399 19.40 9.37 -0.18
C ALA A 399 19.97 9.71 -1.57
N GLN A 400 19.67 8.91 -2.60
CA GLN A 400 20.17 9.12 -3.95
C GLN A 400 19.47 10.30 -4.64
N GLU A 401 20.19 10.96 -5.55
CA GLU A 401 19.61 12.00 -6.39
C GLU A 401 18.65 11.40 -7.44
N PRO A 402 17.46 12.00 -7.65
CA PRO A 402 16.56 11.64 -8.74
C PRO A 402 17.19 11.77 -10.14
N ARG A 403 16.88 10.83 -11.04
CA ARG A 403 17.34 10.80 -12.43
C ARG A 403 16.15 10.72 -13.41
N TYR A 404 16.41 10.21 -14.61
CA TYR A 404 15.44 10.22 -15.70
C TYR A 404 14.18 9.40 -15.42
N ALA A 405 14.30 8.13 -15.03
CA ALA A 405 13.16 7.25 -14.80
C ALA A 405 13.33 6.43 -13.51
N LEU A 406 12.23 6.03 -12.87
CA LEU A 406 12.27 5.08 -11.75
C LEU A 406 12.80 3.72 -12.21
N THR A 407 13.64 3.09 -11.38
CA THR A 407 13.91 1.66 -11.48
C THR A 407 12.78 0.87 -10.83
N GLU A 408 12.78 -0.43 -11.04
CA GLU A 408 11.82 -1.33 -10.40
C GLU A 408 11.99 -1.41 -8.89
N TYR A 409 13.24 -1.37 -8.43
CA TYR A 409 13.53 -1.26 -7.00
C TYR A 409 13.00 0.05 -6.44
N GLY A 410 13.20 1.17 -7.15
CA GLY A 410 12.70 2.48 -6.75
C GLY A 410 11.18 2.54 -6.68
N GLU A 411 10.49 1.98 -7.68
CA GLU A 411 9.03 1.85 -7.67
C GLU A 411 8.55 1.04 -6.46
N LEU A 412 9.16 -0.13 -6.21
CA LEU A 412 8.82 -0.95 -5.04
C LEU A 412 9.05 -0.21 -3.73
N VAL A 413 10.19 0.48 -3.57
CA VAL A 413 10.48 1.28 -2.37
C VAL A 413 9.42 2.35 -2.16
N LEU A 414 9.03 3.09 -3.20
CA LEU A 414 7.99 4.10 -3.10
C LEU A 414 6.63 3.50 -2.74
N ILE A 415 6.29 2.33 -3.29
CA ILE A 415 5.08 1.60 -2.90
C ILE A 415 5.13 1.22 -1.42
N LEU A 416 6.25 0.65 -0.95
CA LEU A 416 6.41 0.28 0.46
C LEU A 416 6.33 1.50 1.39
N MET A 417 6.89 2.65 1.00
CA MET A 417 6.74 3.90 1.75
C MET A 417 5.28 4.36 1.89
N THR A 418 4.38 3.96 0.99
CA THR A 418 2.94 4.23 1.18
C THR A 418 2.35 3.50 2.38
N PHE A 419 2.91 2.34 2.75
CA PHE A 419 2.44 1.47 3.83
C PHE A 419 3.26 1.54 5.12
N PHE A 420 4.54 1.93 5.07
CA PHE A 420 5.48 1.77 6.20
C PHE A 420 6.05 3.09 6.74
N GLU A 421 5.27 4.17 6.84
CA GLU A 421 5.65 5.42 7.55
C GLU A 421 7.07 5.95 7.22
N LYS A 422 7.49 5.86 5.95
CA LYS A 422 8.84 6.25 5.46
C LYS A 422 10.01 5.53 6.17
N PHE A 423 9.76 4.36 6.78
CA PHE A 423 10.76 3.55 7.47
C PHE A 423 11.59 4.34 8.50
N GLY A 424 10.96 5.27 9.22
CA GLY A 424 11.63 6.01 10.31
C GLY A 424 12.72 6.98 9.85
N SER A 425 12.84 7.25 8.54
CA SER A 425 13.84 8.18 8.00
C SER A 425 13.44 9.64 8.29
N SER A 426 13.47 10.07 9.56
CA SER A 426 13.88 11.44 9.86
C SER A 426 15.38 11.49 9.61
N ALA A 427 15.84 12.42 8.75
CA ALA A 427 17.23 12.60 8.38
C ALA A 427 18.18 12.13 9.50
N VAL A 428 18.93 11.05 9.24
CA VAL A 428 20.08 10.69 10.05
C VAL A 428 20.90 11.98 10.14
N SER A 429 20.86 12.60 11.32
CA SER A 429 21.67 13.76 11.63
C SER A 429 23.08 13.22 11.76
N GLY A 430 23.69 12.96 10.61
CA GLY A 430 25.12 12.82 10.50
C GLY A 430 25.70 14.09 11.07
N THR A 431 26.43 13.92 12.16
CA THR A 431 27.44 14.82 12.68
C THR A 431 28.06 15.60 11.52
N ARG A 432 27.64 16.87 11.37
CA ARG A 432 28.21 17.81 10.41
C ARG A 432 29.67 18.02 10.76
N GLY A 433 30.54 17.23 10.15
CA GLY A 433 31.92 17.62 9.91
C GLY A 433 31.89 18.78 8.92
N ASN A 434 32.39 19.92 9.37
CA ASN A 434 32.58 21.14 8.59
C ASN A 434 33.16 20.84 7.20
N SER A 435 32.41 21.15 6.15
CA SER A 435 33.00 21.61 4.89
C SER A 435 32.07 22.64 4.26
N GLN A 436 32.62 23.84 4.08
CA GLN A 436 32.03 24.93 3.35
C GLN A 436 31.99 24.59 1.86
N GLN A 437 30.85 24.78 1.21
CA GLN A 437 30.63 25.09 -0.21
C GLN A 437 29.13 24.91 -0.45
N GLY A 438 28.34 25.82 -0.99
CA GLY A 438 28.54 27.07 -1.70
C GLY A 438 27.17 27.29 -2.35
N ARG A 439 26.44 28.34 -1.95
CA ARG A 439 25.13 28.67 -2.53
C ARG A 439 25.27 28.81 -4.04
N LEU A 440 24.66 27.91 -4.80
CA LEU A 440 24.43 28.11 -6.23
C LEU A 440 22.93 28.21 -6.48
N LEU A 441 22.49 29.46 -6.56
CA LEU A 441 21.26 29.89 -7.20
C LEU A 441 21.27 29.39 -8.65
N LEU A 442 20.47 28.39 -8.99
CA LEU A 442 20.25 28.04 -10.39
C LEU A 442 19.23 29.01 -10.99
N ARG A 443 19.84 30.02 -11.61
CA ARG A 443 19.27 31.04 -12.47
C ARG A 443 18.62 30.36 -13.68
N SER A 444 17.39 30.79 -13.95
CA SER A 444 16.69 30.62 -15.22
C SER A 444 17.57 31.03 -16.41
N SER A 445 17.68 30.17 -17.43
CA SER A 445 18.20 30.55 -18.75
C SER A 445 17.75 29.58 -19.85
N SER A 446 16.76 30.01 -20.64
CA SER A 446 16.54 29.64 -22.05
C SER A 446 15.41 30.56 -22.52
N VAL A 447 15.67 31.76 -23.07
CA VAL A 447 16.23 32.07 -24.40
C VAL A 447 15.55 31.32 -25.53
N TYR A 448 14.23 31.51 -25.69
CA TYR A 448 13.59 31.72 -26.99
C TYR A 448 12.28 32.48 -26.76
N SER A 449 12.23 33.71 -27.25
CA SER A 449 11.02 34.52 -27.30
C SER A 449 10.73 34.90 -28.75
N VAL A 450 9.49 34.65 -29.19
CA VAL A 450 8.67 35.45 -30.16
C VAL A 450 8.98 35.12 -31.65
N PRO A 451 7.98 35.04 -32.58
CA PRO A 451 6.86 35.98 -32.71
C PRO A 451 5.42 35.48 -32.85
N ALA A 452 4.53 36.44 -32.60
CA ALA A 452 3.07 36.41 -32.63
C ALA A 452 2.47 36.54 -34.05
N TYR A 453 1.16 36.24 -34.12
CA TYR A 453 0.11 36.51 -35.14
C TYR A 453 -0.30 35.37 -36.10
N PRO A 454 -1.54 35.38 -36.66
CA PRO A 454 -2.86 35.76 -36.13
C PRO A 454 -3.85 34.57 -36.06
N ASP A 455 -5.03 34.86 -35.48
CA ASP A 455 -6.28 34.09 -35.46
C ASP A 455 -6.61 33.29 -36.72
N HIS A 456 -7.15 32.08 -36.57
CA HIS A 456 -8.37 31.63 -37.27
C HIS A 456 -8.99 30.38 -36.59
N VAL A 457 -10.19 30.61 -36.03
CA VAL A 457 -11.40 29.75 -36.00
C VAL A 457 -11.23 28.23 -36.18
N ALA A 458 -11.45 27.48 -35.11
CA ALA A 458 -12.07 26.16 -35.19
C ALA A 458 -12.97 25.92 -33.97
N THR A 459 -14.25 25.70 -34.25
CA THR A 459 -15.35 25.42 -33.33
C THR A 459 -15.12 24.13 -32.50
N PRO A 460 -15.65 24.06 -31.27
CA PRO A 460 -15.48 22.90 -30.41
C PRO A 460 -16.52 21.82 -30.75
N HIS A 461 -16.06 20.61 -31.04
CA HIS A 461 -16.91 19.43 -30.90
C HIS A 461 -16.85 18.97 -29.44
N GLY A 462 -17.97 19.17 -28.77
CA GLY A 462 -18.19 18.79 -27.39
C GLY A 462 -18.29 17.28 -27.22
N VAL A 463 -17.80 16.83 -26.07
CA VAL A 463 -18.46 15.78 -25.29
C VAL A 463 -18.39 16.26 -23.84
N ASP A 464 -19.42 17.01 -23.45
CA ASP A 464 -19.73 17.27 -22.04
C ASP A 464 -20.07 15.94 -21.39
N ILE A 465 -19.16 15.40 -20.59
CA ILE A 465 -19.47 14.34 -19.63
C ILE A 465 -19.66 15.04 -18.29
N THR A 466 -20.90 15.46 -18.04
CA THR A 466 -21.31 15.95 -16.72
C THR A 466 -21.92 14.79 -15.94
N PHE A 467 -21.21 14.36 -14.90
CA PHE A 467 -21.79 13.50 -13.87
C PHE A 467 -22.82 14.28 -13.06
N TRP A 468 -23.86 13.58 -12.65
CA TRP A 468 -24.89 14.07 -11.74
C TRP A 468 -24.30 14.71 -10.49
N HIS A 469 -24.50 16.02 -10.36
CA HIS A 469 -24.26 16.73 -9.10
C HIS A 469 -25.32 16.30 -8.08
N LEU A 470 -24.91 15.58 -7.03
CA LEU A 470 -25.62 15.64 -5.75
C LEU A 470 -25.59 17.10 -5.27
N PRO A 471 -26.70 17.66 -4.76
CA PRO A 471 -26.73 19.05 -4.33
C PRO A 471 -25.64 19.34 -3.30
N GLN A 472 -24.91 20.43 -3.50
CA GLN A 472 -23.92 20.93 -2.53
C GLN A 472 -24.68 21.37 -1.27
N SER A 473 -24.61 20.56 -0.21
CA SER A 473 -24.98 20.98 1.13
C SER A 473 -23.81 20.69 2.07
N ARG A 474 -23.01 21.73 2.29
CA ARG A 474 -22.14 21.91 3.45
C ARG A 474 -22.14 23.39 3.77
N ASP A 475 -23.10 23.82 4.57
CA ASP A 475 -22.87 24.93 5.49
C ASP A 475 -22.25 24.33 6.74
N ILE A 476 -20.92 24.38 6.82
CA ILE A 476 -20.17 24.08 8.04
C ILE A 476 -19.72 25.43 8.60
N GLY A 477 -20.63 26.10 9.29
CA GLY A 477 -20.27 27.17 10.22
C GLY A 477 -19.73 26.57 11.53
N PRO A 478 -18.72 27.17 12.16
CA PRO A 478 -18.23 26.72 13.45
C PRO A 478 -19.23 27.12 14.55
N LEU A 479 -19.88 26.14 15.20
CA LEU A 479 -20.54 26.38 16.49
C LEU A 479 -19.47 26.40 17.57
N ALA A 480 -18.94 27.59 17.84
CA ALA A 480 -18.31 27.90 19.10
C ALA A 480 -19.41 28.31 20.09
N GLU A 481 -19.66 27.50 21.11
CA GLU A 481 -20.35 27.94 22.32
C GLU A 481 -19.56 27.48 23.54
N TYR A 482 -18.70 28.36 24.04
CA TYR A 482 -18.36 28.41 25.45
C TYR A 482 -19.10 29.60 26.06
N THR A 483 -20.01 29.33 26.98
CA THR A 483 -20.30 30.23 28.11
C THR A 483 -20.99 29.45 29.22
N CYS A 484 -20.19 29.04 30.21
CA CYS A 484 -20.68 28.82 31.56
C CYS A 484 -20.42 30.12 32.33
N MET A 485 -21.46 30.78 32.85
CA MET A 485 -21.42 31.66 34.03
C MET A 485 -22.84 31.98 34.54
N GLN A 486 -23.03 31.62 35.82
CA GLN A 486 -23.79 32.30 36.89
C GLN A 486 -25.29 32.58 36.74
N ARG A 487 -26.11 31.86 37.52
CA ARG A 487 -26.48 32.26 38.89
C ARG A 487 -26.94 31.07 39.71
#